data_AF-W2G3S3-F1
#
_entry.id   AF-W2G3S3-F1
#
_cell.length_a   1.000
_cell.length_b   1.000
_cell.length_c   1.000
_cell.angle_alpha   90.00
_cell.angle_beta   90.00
_cell.angle_gamma   90.00
#
_symmetry.space_group_name_H-M   'P 1'
#
loop_
_entity.id
_entity.type
_entity.pdbx_description
1 polymer ?
#
loop_
_entity_poly.entity_id
_entity_poly.type
_entity_poly.pdbx_seq_one_letter_code
_entity_poly.pdbx_strand_id
1 'polypeptide(L)'
;MVMCKPSDHDVAIEEKFSKLQQVLIQTSNDTSNCLKLLKKHLSDYDNRNGNHFTNTATRFMRTDMRNAKDTAMDLKHVAHDINKNQ
;
A
#
# COMPACT_ATOMS: atom_id res chain seq x y z
N MET A 1 10.01 -42.15 8.68
CA MET A 1 9.28 -40.99 8.14
C MET A 1 10.19 -40.37 7.08
N VAL A 2 9.91 -40.60 5.79
CA VAL A 2 10.75 -40.07 4.71
C VAL A 2 10.35 -38.61 4.50
N MET A 3 11.23 -37.68 4.86
CA MET A 3 11.08 -36.29 4.45
C MET A 3 11.35 -36.21 2.96
N CYS A 4 10.32 -36.03 2.14
CA CYS A 4 10.49 -35.66 0.74
C CYS A 4 11.21 -34.31 0.71
N LYS A 5 12.35 -34.24 0.00
CA LYS A 5 13.01 -32.96 -0.26
C LYS A 5 12.12 -32.12 -1.18
N PRO A 6 12.01 -30.80 -0.96
CA PRO A 6 11.32 -29.91 -1.88
C PRO A 6 11.89 -30.10 -3.29
N SER A 7 11.02 -30.13 -4.29
CA SER A 7 11.45 -30.11 -5.68
C SER A 7 11.96 -28.72 -6.05
N ASP A 8 12.80 -28.60 -7.08
CA ASP A 8 13.26 -27.29 -7.58
C ASP A 8 12.08 -26.38 -7.96
N HIS A 9 10.95 -26.97 -8.35
CA HIS A 9 9.70 -26.28 -8.62
C HIS A 9 9.09 -25.64 -7.35
N ASP A 10 9.11 -26.35 -6.22
CA ASP A 10 8.60 -25.84 -4.94
C ASP A 10 9.45 -24.66 -4.46
N VAL A 11 10.77 -24.76 -4.57
CA VAL A 11 11.70 -23.66 -4.23
C VAL A 11 11.46 -22.43 -5.11
N ALA A 12 11.22 -22.62 -6.41
CA ALA A 12 10.93 -21.52 -7.33
C ALA A 12 9.57 -20.84 -7.06
N ILE A 13 8.59 -21.59 -6.54
CA ILE A 13 7.29 -21.04 -6.14
C ILE A 13 7.43 -20.18 -4.88
N GLU A 14 8.13 -20.70 -3.87
CA GLU A 14 8.41 -19.98 -2.62
C GLU A 14 9.13 -18.66 -2.86
N GLU A 15 10.11 -18.65 -3.77
CA GLU A 15 10.84 -17.44 -4.14
C GLU A 15 9.93 -16.39 -4.81
N LYS A 16 9.00 -16.83 -5.67
CA LYS A 16 8.03 -15.95 -6.33
C LYS A 16 7.04 -15.34 -5.34
N PHE A 17 6.50 -16.13 -4.41
CA PHE A 17 5.60 -15.62 -3.36
C PHE A 17 6.32 -14.65 -2.41
N SER A 18 7.57 -14.96 -2.04
CA SER A 18 8.41 -14.05 -1.25
C SER A 18 8.63 -12.70 -1.95
N LYS A 19 8.93 -12.71 -3.26
CA LYS A 19 9.06 -11.47 -4.06
C LYS A 19 7.74 -10.71 -4.15
N LEU A 20 6.63 -11.41 -4.36
CA LEU A 20 5.30 -10.80 -4.41
C LEU A 20 4.95 -10.12 -3.09
N GLN A 21 5.20 -10.78 -1.96
CA GLN A 21 5.00 -10.22 -0.62
C GLN A 21 5.79 -8.91 -0.44
N GLN A 22 7.08 -8.91 -0.81
CA GLN A 22 7.92 -7.72 -0.70
C GLN A 22 7.38 -6.55 -1.52
N VAL A 23 6.98 -6.81 -2.77
CA VAL A 23 6.42 -5.77 -3.64
C VAL A 23 5.12 -5.21 -3.08
N LEU A 24 4.21 -6.05 -2.60
CA LEU A 24 2.93 -5.61 -1.99
C LEU A 24 3.15 -4.72 -0.77
N ILE A 25 4.06 -5.10 0.13
CA ILE A 25 4.41 -4.31 1.32
C ILE A 25 5.03 -2.98 0.90
N GLN A 26 5.95 -2.99 -0.06
CA GLN A 26 6.63 -1.79 -0.55
C GLN A 26 5.63 -0.83 -1.20
N THR A 27 4.79 -1.30 -2.11
CA THR A 27 3.75 -0.49 -2.75
C THR A 27 2.77 0.10 -1.73
N SER A 28 2.38 -0.66 -0.71
CA SER A 28 1.54 -0.15 0.37
C SER A 28 2.21 0.99 1.14
N ASN A 29 3.49 0.83 1.49
CA ASN A 29 4.26 1.86 2.20
C ASN A 29 4.45 3.12 1.36
N ASP A 30 4.80 2.95 0.08
CA ASP A 30 4.99 4.06 -0.86
C ASP A 30 3.69 4.83 -1.08
N THR A 31 2.57 4.13 -1.27
CA THR A 31 1.24 4.75 -1.38
C THR A 31 0.92 5.58 -0.13
N SER A 32 1.16 5.04 1.07
CA SER A 32 0.94 5.77 2.33
C SER A 32 1.79 7.03 2.42
N ASN A 33 3.06 6.97 2.00
CA ASN A 33 3.97 8.11 2.00
C ASN A 33 3.56 9.17 0.96
N CYS A 34 3.22 8.76 -0.25
CA CYS A 34 2.70 9.64 -1.30
C CYS A 34 1.42 10.36 -0.84
N LEU A 35 0.48 9.65 -0.21
CA LEU A 35 -0.76 10.26 0.29
C LEU A 35 -0.50 11.28 1.42
N LYS A 36 0.47 11.03 2.30
CA LYS A 36 0.89 12.01 3.32
C LYS A 36 1.45 13.27 2.68
N LEU A 37 2.32 13.13 1.68
CA LEU A 37 2.91 14.25 0.95
C LEU A 37 1.84 15.03 0.17
N LEU A 38 0.96 14.33 -0.55
CA LEU A 38 -0.15 14.93 -1.28
C LEU A 38 -1.03 15.75 -0.34
N LYS A 39 -1.46 15.18 0.79
CA LYS A 39 -2.27 15.90 1.78
C LYS A 39 -1.58 17.17 2.27
N LYS A 40 -0.27 17.11 2.55
CA LYS A 40 0.53 18.27 2.95
C LYS A 40 0.50 19.34 1.86
N HIS A 41 0.80 18.98 0.61
CA HIS A 41 0.80 19.92 -0.51
C HIS A 41 -0.57 20.55 -0.77
N LEU A 42 -1.66 19.79 -0.64
CA LEU A 42 -3.02 20.32 -0.75
C LEU A 42 -3.31 21.32 0.37
N SER A 43 -2.93 21.00 1.61
CA SER A 43 -3.10 21.92 2.75
C SER A 43 -2.27 23.20 2.59
N ASP A 44 -1.03 23.09 2.10
CA ASP A 44 -0.18 24.24 1.81
C ASP A 44 -0.78 25.11 0.69
N TYR A 45 -1.33 24.49 -0.36
CA TYR A 45 -2.06 25.19 -1.41
C TYR A 45 -3.28 25.91 -0.86
N ASP A 46 -4.09 25.23 -0.04
CA ASP A 46 -5.29 25.80 0.56
C ASP A 46 -4.95 27.04 1.42
N ASN A 47 -3.90 26.94 2.25
CA ASN A 47 -3.40 28.04 3.07
C ASN A 47 -2.91 29.23 2.24
N ARG A 48 -2.13 28.98 1.18
CA ARG A 48 -1.58 30.06 0.31
C ARG A 48 -2.66 30.84 -0.43
N ASN A 49 -3.79 30.22 -0.71
CA ASN A 49 -4.89 30.81 -1.48
C ASN A 49 -6.05 31.29 -0.59
N GLY A 50 -5.92 31.25 0.74
CA GLY A 50 -6.99 31.65 1.65
C GLY A 50 -8.20 30.71 1.64
N ASN A 51 -8.04 29.49 1.11
CA ASN A 51 -9.10 28.49 1.04
C ASN A 51 -9.23 27.79 2.41
N HIS A 52 -9.95 28.42 3.33
CA HIS A 52 -10.13 27.90 4.70
C HIS A 52 -11.47 27.21 4.96
N PHE A 53 -12.42 27.30 4.02
CA PHE A 53 -13.81 26.89 4.21
C PHE A 53 -14.23 25.70 3.33
N THR A 54 -15.41 25.72 2.73
CA THR A 54 -16.09 24.52 2.20
C THR A 54 -15.46 23.93 0.94
N ASN A 55 -14.68 24.70 0.18
CA ASN A 55 -14.11 24.31 -1.12
C ASN A 55 -12.58 24.24 -1.07
N THR A 56 -12.02 23.48 -0.12
CA THR A 56 -10.58 23.23 -0.09
C THR A 56 -10.19 22.09 -1.02
N ALA A 57 -9.01 22.18 -1.64
CA ALA A 57 -8.42 21.13 -2.46
C ALA A 57 -8.23 19.85 -1.62
N THR A 58 -7.83 20.01 -0.35
CA THR A 58 -7.73 18.90 0.61
C THR A 58 -9.07 18.18 0.82
N ARG A 59 -10.20 18.91 0.87
CA ARG A 59 -11.53 18.32 1.04
C ARG A 59 -12.00 17.62 -0.23
N PHE A 60 -11.76 18.24 -1.39
CA PHE A 60 -12.11 17.67 -2.70
C PHE A 60 -11.47 16.29 -2.90
N MET A 61 -10.18 16.14 -2.60
CA MET A 61 -9.47 14.85 -2.77
C MET A 61 -9.63 13.87 -1.59
N ARG A 62 -10.37 14.23 -0.54
CA ARG A 62 -10.41 13.44 0.71
C ARG A 62 -10.90 12.01 0.49
N THR A 63 -11.93 11.83 -0.32
CA THR A 63 -12.51 10.49 -0.59
C THR A 63 -11.52 9.65 -1.37
N ASP A 64 -10.93 10.18 -2.44
CA ASP A 64 -9.96 9.45 -3.26
C ASP A 64 -8.72 9.06 -2.46
N MET A 65 -8.19 9.98 -1.64
CA MET A 65 -7.08 9.68 -0.74
C MET A 65 -7.42 8.60 0.28
N ARG A 66 -8.67 8.55 0.77
CA ARG A 66 -9.11 7.48 1.67
C ARG A 66 -9.16 6.14 0.94
N ASN A 67 -9.80 6.10 -0.23
CA ASN A 67 -9.89 4.87 -1.02
C ASN A 67 -8.51 4.31 -1.36
N ALA A 68 -7.56 5.16 -1.78
CA ALA A 68 -6.19 4.75 -2.05
C ALA A 68 -5.47 4.23 -0.79
N LYS A 69 -5.72 4.84 0.38
CA LYS A 69 -5.19 4.34 1.66
C LYS A 69 -5.77 2.98 2.00
N ASP A 70 -7.07 2.79 1.79
CA ASP A 70 -7.76 1.53 2.08
C ASP A 70 -7.21 0.42 1.18
N THR A 71 -7.08 0.66 -0.12
CA THR A 71 -6.41 -0.27 -1.05
C THR A 71 -4.97 -0.58 -0.62
N ALA A 72 -4.20 0.41 -0.16
CA ALA A 72 -2.85 0.15 0.36
C ALA A 72 -2.86 -0.76 1.61
N MET A 73 -3.86 -0.65 2.48
CA MET A 73 -4.02 -1.55 3.62
C MET A 73 -4.36 -2.96 3.16
N ASP A 74 -5.21 -3.10 2.14
CA ASP A 74 -5.53 -4.40 1.54
C ASP A 74 -4.30 -5.09 0.95
N LEU A 75 -3.39 -4.35 0.29
CA LEU A 75 -2.13 -4.92 -0.21
C LEU A 75 -1.27 -5.51 0.93
N LYS A 76 -1.21 -4.82 2.07
CA LYS A 76 -0.51 -5.32 3.27
C LYS A 76 -1.19 -6.56 3.84
N HIS A 77 -2.51 -6.58 3.85
CA HIS A 77 -3.27 -7.71 4.35
C HIS A 77 -3.02 -8.95 3.47
N VAL A 78 -3.11 -8.81 2.15
CA VAL A 78 -2.82 -9.88 1.19
C VAL A 78 -1.37 -10.36 1.33
N ALA A 79 -0.40 -9.46 1.47
CA ALA A 79 1.00 -9.84 1.69
C ALA A 79 1.20 -10.68 2.96
N HIS A 80 0.48 -10.34 4.03
CA HIS A 80 0.52 -11.09 5.27
C HIS A 80 -0.18 -12.45 5.16
N ASP A 81 -1.27 -12.54 4.39
CA ASP A 81 -1.98 -13.78 4.15
C ASP A 81 -1.18 -14.75 3.25
N ILE A 82 -0.41 -14.23 2.30
CA ILE A 82 0.55 -15.04 1.52
C ILE A 82 1.54 -15.72 2.47
N ASN A 83 2.13 -14.97 3.41
CA ASN A 83 3.09 -15.51 4.39
C ASN A 83 2.47 -16.51 5.38
N LYS A 84 1.16 -16.40 5.66
CA LYS A 84 0.47 -17.33 6.56
C LYS A 84 0.05 -18.63 5.88
N ASN A 85 -0.11 -18.61 4.56
CA ASN A 85 -0.58 -19.75 3.77
C ASN A 85 0.54 -20.42 2.94
N GLN A 86 1.79 -19.99 3.13
CA GLN A 86 3.00 -20.76 2.82
C GLN A 86 3.30 -21.73 3.98
#